data_AF-A0A423DUE3-F1
#
_entry.id   AF-A0A423DUE3-F1
#
_cell.length_a   1.000
_cell.length_b   1.000
_cell.length_c   1.000
_cell.angle_alpha   90.00
_cell.angle_beta   90.00
_cell.angle_gamma   90.00
#
_symmetry.space_group_name_H-M   'P 1'
#
loop_
_entity.id
_entity.type
_entity.pdbx_description
1 polymer ?
#
loop_
_entity_poly.entity_id
_entity_poly.type
_entity_poly.pdbx_seq_one_letter_code
_entity_poly.pdbx_strand_id
1 'polypeptide(L)'
;MAQPLLDAFIAWMSANLDNATLAHGYQNRMSGESWHCSSLFNAYETYHWPHPAIAHLDIDKGSDITSNTRALTALEQQLQRALAPAPEDLAASRAAIDVMIWGGVQNGNVSWLSNNAEGLAQLLIDTRDAIDSGALNHQLLLDPELRFNAGMTKVYSLICKQLVIYDSRVAAALGWAVVKFCKQVEPELTQVPPELAFPWASARPNKGISKQRDPSRGNLQFPPLQGGTLHAQWNIRASQILAAVLAHDNAKHSGFNQDDGTGSSPLRRLEAALFMIGYDLGGDTVTNSQPKATSQNEVIVQTLGWTEGWTPTKRKAFLYRLTDQGFETQGKSITRYPLQVINDTLNYLCRQFGRGQFPLANSADGVPAGTSEEGIGTAYYQAINRQQRVPESSRLAAILEDLGVIQLVSRGKKHWVLNLELLDANDKGALDIEPLLLRLLEDEAQD
;
A
#
# COMPACT_ATOMS: atom_id res chain seq x y z
N MET A 1 26.61 23.21 7.88
CA MET A 1 27.30 22.24 7.00
C MET A 1 26.34 21.25 6.34
N ALA A 2 25.04 21.24 6.64
CA ALA A 2 24.04 20.34 6.04
C ALA A 2 23.61 20.69 4.60
N GLN A 3 23.36 21.98 4.31
CA GLN A 3 22.87 22.43 3.00
C GLN A 3 23.80 22.07 1.82
N PRO A 4 25.14 22.17 1.92
CA PRO A 4 26.03 21.84 0.80
C PRO A 4 25.95 20.38 0.33
N LEU A 5 25.78 19.42 1.25
CA LEU A 5 25.68 18.00 0.89
C LEU A 5 24.35 17.66 0.23
N LEU A 6 23.27 18.31 0.67
CA LEU A 6 21.96 18.19 0.03
C LEU A 6 22.00 18.75 -1.40
N ASP A 7 22.56 19.94 -1.59
CA ASP A 7 22.69 20.56 -2.91
C ASP A 7 23.58 19.71 -3.83
N ALA A 8 24.67 19.15 -3.30
CA ALA A 8 25.55 18.22 -4.04
C ALA A 8 24.82 16.93 -4.44
N PHE A 9 23.99 16.36 -3.56
CA PHE A 9 23.15 15.20 -3.89
C PHE A 9 22.14 15.54 -4.99
N ILE A 10 21.46 16.69 -4.93
CA ILE A 10 20.51 17.14 -5.96
C ILE A 10 21.22 17.29 -7.32
N ALA A 11 22.38 17.95 -7.34
CA ALA A 11 23.18 18.12 -8.55
C ALA A 11 23.68 16.78 -9.12
N TRP A 12 24.10 15.85 -8.25
CA TRP A 12 24.53 14.52 -8.65
C TRP A 12 23.37 13.69 -9.18
N MET A 13 22.24 13.60 -8.48
CA MET A 13 21.11 12.78 -8.89
C MET A 13 20.52 13.30 -10.22
N SER A 14 20.41 14.63 -10.38
CA SER A 14 19.93 15.24 -11.63
C SER A 14 20.82 14.96 -12.84
N ALA A 15 22.14 14.80 -12.65
CA ALA A 15 23.07 14.40 -13.71
C ALA A 15 23.02 12.90 -14.05
N ASN A 16 22.33 12.08 -13.23
CA ASN A 16 22.35 10.62 -13.32
C ASN A 16 20.98 9.98 -13.58
N LEU A 17 19.98 10.78 -14.00
CA LEU A 17 18.62 10.29 -14.27
C LEU A 17 18.59 9.30 -15.45
N ASP A 18 19.33 9.57 -16.54
CA ASP A 18 19.23 8.82 -17.79
C ASP A 18 20.45 7.94 -18.09
N ASN A 19 21.43 7.88 -17.18
CA ASN A 19 22.67 7.12 -17.36
C ASN A 19 22.76 5.88 -16.46
N ALA A 20 23.81 5.08 -16.66
CA ALA A 20 24.00 3.79 -15.99
C ALA A 20 24.35 3.85 -14.49
N THR A 21 24.59 5.04 -13.93
CA THR A 21 24.90 5.18 -12.49
C THR A 21 23.81 4.58 -11.60
N LEU A 22 22.55 4.72 -12.03
CA LEU A 22 21.37 4.18 -11.36
C LEU A 22 20.76 2.97 -12.11
N ALA A 23 21.54 2.28 -12.95
CA ALA A 23 21.15 0.98 -13.48
C ALA A 23 20.98 -0.03 -12.35
N HIS A 24 19.99 -0.92 -12.49
CA HIS A 24 19.64 -1.93 -11.49
C HIS A 24 18.93 -3.13 -12.14
N GLY A 25 18.85 -4.24 -11.42
CA GLY A 25 18.03 -5.38 -11.82
C GLY A 25 17.81 -6.33 -10.65
N TYR A 26 16.79 -7.17 -10.75
CA TYR A 26 16.47 -8.18 -9.75
C TYR A 26 15.60 -9.29 -10.36
N GLN A 27 15.44 -10.38 -9.61
CA GLN A 27 14.41 -11.38 -9.91
C GLN A 27 13.15 -11.02 -9.13
N ASN A 28 12.02 -10.81 -9.82
CA ASN A 28 10.72 -10.71 -9.16
C ASN A 28 10.50 -12.01 -8.40
N ARG A 29 10.40 -11.92 -7.08
CA ARG A 29 10.43 -13.10 -6.24
C ARG A 29 9.12 -13.89 -6.26
N MET A 30 8.06 -13.33 -6.83
CA MET A 30 6.76 -13.98 -6.98
C MET A 30 6.59 -14.60 -8.36
N SER A 31 6.81 -13.84 -9.44
CA SER A 31 6.72 -14.39 -10.80
C SER A 31 7.94 -15.23 -11.19
N GLY A 32 9.08 -15.02 -10.52
CA GLY A 32 10.37 -15.61 -10.89
C GLY A 32 11.02 -14.92 -12.09
N GLU A 33 10.38 -13.90 -12.67
CA GLU A 33 10.86 -13.21 -13.86
C GLU A 33 11.99 -12.23 -13.52
N SER A 34 12.91 -12.03 -14.47
CA SER A 34 13.97 -11.04 -14.32
C SER A 34 13.49 -9.66 -14.77
N TRP A 35 13.70 -8.65 -13.93
CA TRP A 35 13.50 -7.24 -14.25
C TRP A 35 14.84 -6.51 -14.23
N HIS A 36 15.04 -5.57 -15.15
CA HIS A 36 16.27 -4.77 -15.25
C HIS A 36 15.99 -3.41 -15.86
N CYS A 37 16.82 -2.43 -15.51
CA CYS A 37 16.85 -1.11 -16.13
C CYS A 37 18.29 -0.64 -16.39
N SER A 38 18.50 0.08 -17.50
CA SER A 38 19.80 0.66 -17.86
C SER A 38 20.07 2.03 -17.25
N SER A 39 19.04 2.66 -16.65
CA SER A 39 19.08 3.96 -16.00
C SER A 39 17.85 4.14 -15.11
N LEU A 40 17.76 5.24 -14.37
CA LEU A 40 16.56 5.56 -13.60
C LEU A 40 15.37 5.85 -14.53
N PHE A 41 15.57 6.60 -15.62
CA PHE A 41 14.51 6.82 -16.61
C PHE A 41 14.05 5.52 -17.27
N ASN A 42 14.96 4.62 -17.60
CA ASN A 42 14.58 3.32 -18.16
C ASN A 42 13.79 2.45 -17.17
N ALA A 43 13.97 2.62 -15.85
CA ALA A 43 13.12 1.96 -14.86
C ALA A 43 11.65 2.41 -14.94
N TYR A 44 11.41 3.67 -15.33
CA TYR A 44 10.08 4.18 -15.63
C TYR A 44 9.54 3.62 -16.95
N GLU A 45 10.35 3.58 -18.01
CA GLU A 45 9.93 3.02 -19.31
C GLU A 45 9.57 1.52 -19.23
N THR A 46 10.23 0.80 -18.34
CA THR A 46 10.02 -0.65 -18.08
C THR A 46 9.14 -0.91 -16.87
N TYR A 47 8.33 0.09 -16.46
CA TYR A 47 7.41 -0.04 -15.35
C TYR A 47 6.43 -1.19 -15.60
N HIS A 48 6.37 -2.10 -14.63
CA HIS A 48 5.45 -3.23 -14.67
C HIS A 48 5.00 -3.58 -13.24
N TRP A 49 3.82 -3.09 -12.86
CA TRP A 49 3.20 -3.41 -11.59
C TRP A 49 1.68 -3.52 -11.72
N PRO A 50 1.08 -4.69 -11.40
CA PRO A 50 -0.34 -4.92 -11.62
C PRO A 50 -1.22 -4.04 -10.70
N HIS A 51 -2.31 -3.53 -11.26
CA HIS A 51 -3.39 -2.86 -10.52
C HIS A 51 -4.75 -3.50 -10.86
N PRO A 52 -5.72 -3.52 -9.93
CA PRO A 52 -7.03 -4.10 -10.18
C PRO A 52 -7.87 -3.22 -11.10
N ALA A 53 -8.98 -3.79 -11.59
CA ALA A 53 -10.04 -3.02 -12.25
C ALA A 53 -10.80 -2.16 -11.22
N ILE A 54 -11.32 -1.03 -11.68
CA ILE A 54 -12.21 -0.13 -10.92
C ILE A 54 -13.44 0.14 -11.79
N ALA A 55 -14.38 -0.81 -11.79
CA ALA A 55 -15.46 -0.88 -12.76
C ALA A 55 -16.36 0.37 -12.80
N HIS A 56 -16.65 0.99 -11.64
CA HIS A 56 -17.48 2.20 -11.61
C HIS A 56 -16.78 3.45 -12.15
N LEU A 57 -15.46 3.38 -12.39
CA LEU A 57 -14.67 4.42 -13.03
C LEU A 57 -14.26 4.07 -14.46
N ASP A 58 -14.76 2.96 -15.02
CA ASP A 58 -14.38 2.46 -16.36
C ASP A 58 -12.85 2.26 -16.49
N ILE A 59 -12.25 1.63 -15.48
CA ILE A 59 -10.83 1.28 -15.44
C ILE A 59 -10.70 -0.24 -15.44
N ASP A 60 -10.11 -0.78 -16.50
CA ASP A 60 -9.74 -2.20 -16.57
C ASP A 60 -8.52 -2.51 -15.71
N LYS A 61 -8.34 -3.79 -15.38
CA LYS A 61 -7.08 -4.26 -14.78
C LYS A 61 -5.92 -4.00 -15.73
N GLY A 62 -4.77 -3.64 -15.18
CA GLY A 62 -3.59 -3.29 -15.97
C GLY A 62 -2.31 -3.52 -15.20
N SER A 63 -1.17 -3.23 -15.82
CA SER A 63 0.14 -3.41 -15.19
C SER A 63 1.23 -2.48 -15.71
N ASP A 64 1.01 -1.81 -16.83
CA ASP A 64 1.97 -0.88 -17.40
C ASP A 64 1.72 0.55 -16.90
N ILE A 65 2.63 1.44 -17.26
CA ILE A 65 2.56 2.84 -16.82
C ILE A 65 1.35 3.58 -17.41
N THR A 66 0.92 3.25 -18.62
CA THR A 66 -0.21 3.90 -19.28
C THR A 66 -1.52 3.54 -18.59
N SER A 67 -1.74 2.25 -18.32
CA SER A 67 -2.92 1.78 -17.58
C SER A 67 -2.94 2.35 -16.16
N ASN A 68 -1.78 2.36 -15.50
CA ASN A 68 -1.66 2.89 -14.14
C ASN A 68 -1.89 4.41 -14.07
N THR A 69 -1.39 5.17 -15.06
CA THR A 69 -1.66 6.61 -15.16
C THR A 69 -3.15 6.88 -15.34
N ARG A 70 -3.82 6.13 -16.22
CA ARG A 70 -5.28 6.25 -16.42
C ARG A 70 -6.05 5.97 -15.12
N ALA A 71 -5.67 4.93 -14.38
CA ALA A 71 -6.28 4.60 -13.09
C ALA A 71 -6.10 5.75 -12.08
N LEU A 72 -4.88 6.27 -11.94
CA LEU A 72 -4.57 7.36 -11.01
C LEU A 72 -5.30 8.66 -11.37
N THR A 73 -5.38 9.01 -12.65
CA THR A 73 -6.16 10.18 -13.11
C THR A 73 -7.63 10.04 -12.77
N ALA A 74 -8.23 8.86 -12.94
CA ALA A 74 -9.62 8.63 -12.58
C ALA A 74 -9.87 8.74 -11.06
N LEU A 75 -8.97 8.17 -10.26
CA LEU A 75 -9.00 8.24 -8.79
C LEU A 75 -8.82 9.68 -8.29
N GLU A 76 -7.86 10.43 -8.86
CA GLU A 76 -7.66 11.85 -8.58
C GLU A 76 -8.94 12.64 -8.88
N GLN A 77 -9.53 12.47 -10.07
CA GLN A 77 -10.77 13.18 -10.42
C GLN A 77 -11.92 12.83 -9.47
N GLN A 78 -12.03 11.58 -9.03
CA GLN A 78 -13.04 11.15 -8.06
C GLN A 78 -12.82 11.82 -6.69
N LEU A 79 -11.59 11.86 -6.20
CA LEU A 79 -11.22 12.57 -4.96
C LEU A 79 -11.51 14.06 -5.07
N GLN A 80 -11.07 14.72 -6.14
CA GLN A 80 -11.28 16.16 -6.33
C GLN A 80 -12.77 16.52 -6.34
N ARG A 81 -13.62 15.71 -7.00
CA ARG A 81 -15.09 15.89 -6.98
C ARG A 81 -15.69 15.71 -5.60
N ALA A 82 -15.13 14.82 -4.76
CA ALA A 82 -15.60 14.59 -3.41
C ALA A 82 -15.18 15.70 -2.42
N LEU A 83 -14.11 16.43 -2.74
CA LEU A 83 -13.55 17.48 -1.89
C LEU A 83 -13.99 18.90 -2.30
N ALA A 84 -14.45 19.10 -3.54
CA ALA A 84 -14.86 20.41 -4.04
C ALA A 84 -15.92 20.30 -5.16
N PRO A 85 -16.78 21.32 -5.35
CA PRO A 85 -16.85 22.58 -4.59
C PRO A 85 -17.58 22.48 -3.25
N ALA A 86 -18.31 21.38 -3.00
CA ALA A 86 -18.97 21.08 -1.74
C ALA A 86 -18.42 19.74 -1.20
N PRO A 87 -17.65 19.74 -0.10
CA PRO A 87 -17.06 18.52 0.44
C PRO A 87 -18.14 17.52 0.89
N GLU A 88 -18.02 16.26 0.48
CA GLU A 88 -18.94 15.17 0.84
C GLU A 88 -18.19 14.00 1.47
N ASP A 89 -18.33 13.86 2.79
CA ASP A 89 -17.66 12.85 3.62
C ASP A 89 -17.77 11.41 3.11
N LEU A 90 -18.99 10.99 2.73
CA LEU A 90 -19.19 9.63 2.24
C LEU A 90 -18.54 9.41 0.87
N ALA A 91 -18.57 10.43 -0.01
CA ALA A 91 -17.92 10.38 -1.31
C ALA A 91 -16.39 10.37 -1.14
N ALA A 92 -15.85 11.18 -0.23
CA ALA A 92 -14.42 11.24 0.07
C ALA A 92 -13.92 9.92 0.65
N SER A 93 -14.67 9.32 1.58
CA SER A 93 -14.38 7.99 2.14
C SER A 93 -14.35 6.92 1.06
N ARG A 94 -15.33 6.89 0.16
CA ARG A 94 -15.36 5.94 -0.97
C ARG A 94 -14.20 6.12 -1.93
N ALA A 95 -13.92 7.36 -2.35
CA ALA A 95 -12.81 7.65 -3.24
C ALA A 95 -11.46 7.28 -2.62
N ALA A 96 -11.26 7.58 -1.33
CA ALA A 96 -10.05 7.17 -0.61
C ALA A 96 -9.93 5.64 -0.48
N ILE A 97 -11.05 4.92 -0.28
CA ILE A 97 -11.06 3.45 -0.27
C ILE A 97 -10.69 2.88 -1.65
N ASP A 98 -11.19 3.47 -2.74
CA ASP A 98 -10.82 3.07 -4.11
C ASP A 98 -9.31 3.22 -4.35
N VAL A 99 -8.69 4.27 -3.79
CA VAL A 99 -7.22 4.44 -3.80
C VAL A 99 -6.51 3.33 -3.00
N MET A 100 -7.04 2.93 -1.84
CA MET A 100 -6.47 1.83 -1.06
C MET A 100 -6.54 0.50 -1.82
N ILE A 101 -7.66 0.25 -2.50
CA ILE A 101 -7.87 -0.95 -3.32
C ILE A 101 -6.92 -0.97 -4.52
N TRP A 102 -6.77 0.16 -5.22
CA TRP A 102 -5.80 0.30 -6.30
C TRP A 102 -4.38 -0.01 -5.82
N GLY A 103 -3.98 0.60 -4.69
CA GLY A 103 -2.64 0.49 -4.14
C GLY A 103 -2.34 -0.81 -3.38
N GLY A 104 -3.33 -1.69 -3.18
CA GLY A 104 -3.16 -2.93 -2.42
C GLY A 104 -2.92 -2.74 -0.91
N VAL A 105 -3.25 -1.57 -0.38
CA VAL A 105 -2.96 -1.16 1.00
C VAL A 105 -4.25 -1.09 1.82
N GLN A 106 -5.18 -2.00 1.59
CA GLN A 106 -6.48 -1.94 2.26
C GLN A 106 -6.40 -2.22 3.77
N ASN A 107 -5.51 -3.13 4.18
CA ASN A 107 -5.40 -3.66 5.54
C ASN A 107 -5.31 -2.54 6.59
N GLY A 108 -6.38 -2.37 7.37
CA GLY A 108 -6.53 -1.36 8.42
C GLY A 108 -6.84 0.05 7.91
N ASN A 109 -6.43 0.40 6.68
CA ASN A 109 -6.71 1.71 6.08
C ASN A 109 -8.19 1.85 5.70
N VAL A 110 -8.82 0.83 5.11
CA VAL A 110 -10.24 0.88 4.71
C VAL A 110 -11.16 0.98 5.91
N SER A 111 -10.90 0.20 6.97
CA SER A 111 -11.61 0.26 8.24
C SER A 111 -11.45 1.64 8.88
N TRP A 112 -10.24 2.19 8.91
CA TRP A 112 -10.01 3.54 9.44
C TRP A 112 -10.80 4.60 8.65
N LEU A 113 -10.75 4.58 7.32
CA LEU A 113 -11.50 5.51 6.46
C LEU A 113 -13.02 5.39 6.64
N SER A 114 -13.51 4.16 6.86
CA SER A 114 -14.93 3.90 7.09
C SER A 114 -15.40 4.38 8.47
N ASN A 115 -14.52 4.28 9.47
CA ASN A 115 -14.81 4.66 10.86
C ASN A 115 -14.65 6.17 11.11
N ASN A 116 -13.76 6.81 10.35
CA ASN A 116 -13.50 8.26 10.43
C ASN A 116 -14.12 9.01 9.25
N ALA A 117 -15.22 8.50 8.69
CA ALA A 117 -15.87 9.10 7.53
C ALA A 117 -16.45 10.49 7.83
N GLU A 118 -16.99 10.71 9.03
CA GLU A 118 -17.52 12.01 9.46
C GLU A 118 -16.37 13.01 9.63
N GLY A 119 -16.45 14.15 8.93
CA GLY A 119 -15.39 15.16 8.87
C GLY A 119 -14.21 14.80 7.97
N LEU A 120 -14.22 13.63 7.30
CA LEU A 120 -13.09 13.15 6.50
C LEU A 120 -12.76 14.09 5.34
N ALA A 121 -13.77 14.63 4.66
CA ALA A 121 -13.53 15.48 3.50
C ALA A 121 -12.77 16.76 3.91
N GLN A 122 -13.16 17.37 5.02
CA GLN A 122 -12.46 18.53 5.56
C GLN A 122 -11.05 18.17 6.05
N LEU A 123 -10.88 17.05 6.74
CA LEU A 123 -9.57 16.57 7.18
C LEU A 123 -8.59 16.39 6.00
N LEU A 124 -9.05 15.82 4.89
CA LEU A 124 -8.24 15.64 3.68
C LEU A 124 -7.87 16.99 3.05
N ILE A 125 -8.79 17.95 3.00
CA ILE A 125 -8.56 19.33 2.52
C ILE A 125 -7.52 20.03 3.39
N ASP A 126 -7.68 20.02 4.71
CA ASP A 126 -6.77 20.69 5.63
C ASP A 126 -5.37 20.06 5.58
N THR A 127 -5.31 18.72 5.44
CA THR A 127 -4.04 17.99 5.30
C THR A 127 -3.35 18.34 3.98
N ARG A 128 -4.10 18.42 2.87
CA ARG A 128 -3.58 18.88 1.57
C ARG A 128 -2.99 20.28 1.71
N ASP A 129 -3.74 21.21 2.27
CA ASP A 129 -3.32 22.61 2.39
C ASP A 129 -2.09 22.75 3.29
N ALA A 130 -2.02 21.96 4.37
CA ALA A 130 -0.84 21.86 5.23
C ALA A 130 0.39 21.34 4.47
N ILE A 131 0.24 20.28 3.66
CA ILE A 131 1.31 19.72 2.83
C ILE A 131 1.77 20.72 1.76
N ASP A 132 0.83 21.30 1.02
CA ASP A 132 1.08 22.23 -0.09
C ASP A 132 1.72 23.55 0.40
N SER A 133 1.58 23.89 1.68
CA SER A 133 2.32 25.00 2.30
C SER A 133 3.84 24.76 2.35
N GLY A 134 4.29 23.50 2.24
CA GLY A 134 5.69 23.08 2.37
C GLY A 134 6.24 23.11 3.80
N ALA A 135 5.42 23.45 4.81
CA ALA A 135 5.85 23.59 6.19
C ALA A 135 5.93 22.23 6.92
N LEU A 136 7.14 21.75 7.19
CA LEU A 136 7.39 20.48 7.91
C LEU A 136 6.86 20.46 9.37
N ASN A 137 6.61 21.63 9.94
CA ASN A 137 6.16 21.80 11.33
C ASN A 137 4.73 22.37 11.42
N HIS A 138 3.92 22.21 10.36
CA HIS A 138 2.52 22.61 10.40
C HIS A 138 1.79 21.85 11.51
N GLN A 139 0.98 22.54 12.33
CA GLN A 139 0.37 21.97 13.54
C GLN A 139 -0.39 20.66 13.26
N LEU A 140 -1.19 20.61 12.19
CA LEU A 140 -1.92 19.41 11.79
C LEU A 140 -0.99 18.22 11.48
N LEU A 141 0.18 18.44 10.87
CA LEU A 141 1.13 17.36 10.53
C LEU A 141 1.88 16.85 11.77
N LEU A 142 1.89 17.63 12.85
CA LEU A 142 2.45 17.24 14.15
C LEU A 142 1.40 16.54 15.03
N ASP A 143 0.16 16.42 14.59
CA ASP A 143 -0.90 15.75 15.34
C ASP A 143 -0.68 14.23 15.30
N PRO A 144 -0.49 13.56 16.46
CA PRO A 144 -0.33 12.11 16.50
C PRO A 144 -1.59 11.33 16.07
N GLU A 145 -2.77 11.97 16.08
CA GLU A 145 -4.02 11.35 15.64
C GLU A 145 -4.20 11.41 14.11
N LEU A 146 -3.41 12.24 13.41
CA LEU A 146 -3.42 12.28 11.95
C LEU A 146 -2.87 10.96 11.40
N ARG A 147 -3.72 10.20 10.70
CA ARG A 147 -3.27 8.98 10.02
C ARG A 147 -2.41 9.33 8.82
N PHE A 148 -1.09 9.24 9.01
CA PHE A 148 -0.11 9.43 7.95
C PHE A 148 0.80 8.21 7.86
N ASN A 149 0.58 7.33 6.89
CA ASN A 149 1.38 6.14 6.64
C ASN A 149 1.58 5.96 5.13
N ALA A 150 2.32 4.93 4.71
CA ALA A 150 2.59 4.67 3.29
C ALA A 150 1.31 4.54 2.46
N GLY A 151 0.26 3.89 2.99
CA GLY A 151 -1.05 3.81 2.34
C GLY A 151 -1.71 5.18 2.16
N MET A 152 -1.77 6.00 3.20
CA MET A 152 -2.35 7.34 3.13
C MET A 152 -1.56 8.30 2.24
N THR A 153 -0.24 8.09 2.05
CA THR A 153 0.51 8.88 1.04
C THR A 153 -0.06 8.73 -0.37
N LYS A 154 -0.71 7.61 -0.69
CA LYS A 154 -1.39 7.40 -1.98
C LYS A 154 -2.54 8.38 -2.17
N VAL A 155 -3.40 8.52 -1.16
CA VAL A 155 -4.50 9.51 -1.16
C VAL A 155 -3.94 10.94 -1.23
N TYR A 156 -2.98 11.27 -0.37
CA TYR A 156 -2.40 12.62 -0.33
C TYR A 156 -1.71 12.99 -1.65
N SER A 157 -1.02 12.04 -2.29
CA SER A 157 -0.33 12.27 -3.57
C SER A 157 -1.27 12.61 -4.73
N LEU A 158 -2.57 12.31 -4.62
CA LEU A 158 -3.59 12.61 -5.62
C LEU A 158 -4.35 13.91 -5.35
N ILE A 159 -4.19 14.50 -4.16
CA ILE A 159 -4.86 15.77 -3.82
C ILE A 159 -3.87 16.93 -3.67
N CYS A 160 -2.60 16.65 -3.37
CA CYS A 160 -1.53 17.64 -3.25
C CYS A 160 -0.83 17.89 -4.60
N LYS A 161 -0.21 19.07 -4.77
CA LYS A 161 0.38 19.48 -6.05
C LYS A 161 1.67 18.73 -6.42
N GLN A 162 2.55 18.52 -5.44
CA GLN A 162 3.88 17.97 -5.65
C GLN A 162 4.25 17.06 -4.48
N LEU A 163 3.48 15.98 -4.31
CA LEU A 163 3.73 14.99 -3.27
C LEU A 163 3.85 13.62 -3.91
N VAL A 164 4.92 12.90 -3.58
CA VAL A 164 5.10 11.51 -4.03
C VAL A 164 4.37 10.53 -3.11
N ILE A 165 4.10 9.33 -3.63
CA ILE A 165 3.80 8.13 -2.84
C ILE A 165 5.10 7.68 -2.18
N TYR A 166 5.29 8.11 -0.94
CA TYR A 166 6.44 7.71 -0.14
C TYR A 166 6.14 6.42 0.63
N ASP A 167 6.29 5.29 -0.08
CA ASP A 167 6.21 3.94 0.47
C ASP A 167 7.61 3.35 0.74
N SER A 168 7.65 2.11 1.26
CA SER A 168 8.93 1.49 1.58
C SER A 168 9.82 1.20 0.36
N ARG A 169 9.26 1.11 -0.86
CA ARG A 169 10.04 0.91 -2.10
C ARG A 169 10.71 2.22 -2.52
N VAL A 170 9.94 3.31 -2.60
CA VAL A 170 10.49 4.62 -2.92
C VAL A 170 11.55 5.03 -1.89
N ALA A 171 11.29 4.79 -0.60
CA ALA A 171 12.28 5.01 0.45
C ALA A 171 13.57 4.18 0.27
N ALA A 172 13.45 2.89 -0.05
CA ALA A 172 14.59 2.01 -0.28
C ALA A 172 15.43 2.48 -1.48
N ALA A 173 14.80 2.83 -2.60
CA ALA A 173 15.49 3.33 -3.79
C ALA A 173 16.20 4.67 -3.54
N LEU A 174 15.59 5.58 -2.78
CA LEU A 174 16.22 6.83 -2.37
C LEU A 174 17.45 6.60 -1.48
N GLY A 175 17.33 5.73 -0.47
CA GLY A 175 18.47 5.36 0.36
C GLY A 175 19.60 4.71 -0.44
N TRP A 176 19.27 3.86 -1.42
CA TRP A 176 20.23 3.25 -2.33
C TRP A 176 20.96 4.30 -3.19
N ALA A 177 20.22 5.28 -3.74
CA ALA A 177 20.80 6.39 -4.47
C ALA A 177 21.74 7.23 -3.59
N VAL A 178 21.36 7.50 -2.34
CA VAL A 178 22.22 8.21 -1.36
C VAL A 178 23.49 7.42 -1.07
N VAL A 179 23.44 6.10 -0.94
CA VAL A 179 24.64 5.28 -0.77
C VAL A 179 25.56 5.37 -1.98
N LYS A 180 25.02 5.37 -3.21
CA LYS A 180 25.84 5.56 -4.41
C LYS A 180 26.48 6.95 -4.45
N PHE A 181 25.72 8.00 -4.13
CA PHE A 181 26.23 9.35 -4.00
C PHE A 181 27.39 9.44 -3.01
N CYS A 182 27.21 8.96 -1.77
CA CYS A 182 28.26 8.96 -0.75
C CYS A 182 29.50 8.21 -1.22
N LYS A 183 29.35 7.07 -1.91
CA LYS A 183 30.51 6.31 -2.41
C LYS A 183 31.26 6.98 -3.57
N GLN A 184 30.55 7.71 -4.43
CA GLN A 184 31.13 8.30 -5.65
C GLN A 184 31.66 9.71 -5.45
N VAL A 185 30.93 10.54 -4.71
CA VAL A 185 31.18 11.98 -4.60
C VAL A 185 31.85 12.32 -3.27
N GLU A 186 31.47 11.62 -2.20
CA GLU A 186 31.87 11.95 -0.83
C GLU A 186 32.43 10.72 -0.09
N PRO A 187 33.46 10.04 -0.61
CA PRO A 187 33.91 8.72 -0.13
C PRO A 187 34.43 8.75 1.33
N GLU A 188 34.70 9.93 1.87
CA GLU A 188 35.11 10.14 3.25
C GLU A 188 33.93 10.11 4.24
N LEU A 189 32.68 10.20 3.76
CA LEU A 189 31.50 10.12 4.60
C LEU A 189 31.37 8.73 5.22
N THR A 190 31.44 8.70 6.55
CA THR A 190 31.24 7.48 7.34
C THR A 190 29.80 7.29 7.80
N GLN A 191 28.93 8.29 7.62
CA GLN A 191 27.52 8.26 8.01
C GLN A 191 26.66 8.94 6.94
N VAL A 192 25.39 8.54 6.85
CA VAL A 192 24.42 9.19 5.97
C VAL A 192 24.15 10.62 6.48
N PRO A 193 24.22 11.65 5.62
CA PRO A 193 23.84 13.00 6.01
C PRO A 193 22.40 13.02 6.55
N PRO A 194 22.12 13.65 7.71
CA PRO A 194 20.80 13.61 8.34
C PRO A 194 19.63 14.04 7.44
N GLU A 195 19.89 14.94 6.49
CA GLU A 195 18.92 15.48 5.53
C GLU A 195 18.58 14.47 4.42
N LEU A 196 19.46 13.49 4.19
CA LEU A 196 19.34 12.41 3.21
C LEU A 196 19.09 11.04 3.85
N ALA A 197 18.90 10.99 5.16
CA ALA A 197 18.64 9.78 5.94
C ALA A 197 17.19 9.31 5.80
N PHE A 198 16.73 9.11 4.55
CA PHE A 198 15.38 8.66 4.19
C PHE A 198 14.98 7.40 4.99
N PRO A 199 13.99 7.49 5.89
CA PRO A 199 13.55 6.35 6.66
C PRO A 199 12.90 5.31 5.75
N TRP A 200 13.20 4.04 6.00
CA TRP A 200 12.79 2.92 5.15
C TRP A 200 12.16 1.79 5.98
N ALA A 201 11.40 0.89 5.33
CA ALA A 201 10.79 -0.26 6.00
C ALA A 201 11.22 -1.58 5.34
N SER A 202 11.48 -2.60 6.17
CA SER A 202 11.76 -3.95 5.69
C SER A 202 10.58 -4.53 4.93
N ALA A 203 10.84 -5.26 3.86
CA ALA A 203 9.82 -6.12 3.28
C ALA A 203 9.39 -7.18 4.31
N ARG A 204 8.09 -7.43 4.41
CA ARG A 204 7.58 -8.52 5.26
C ARG A 204 8.08 -9.86 4.71
N PRO A 205 8.65 -10.74 5.56
CA PRO A 205 9.13 -12.03 5.12
C PRO A 205 7.96 -12.92 4.66
N ASN A 206 8.06 -13.48 3.45
CA ASN A 206 7.11 -14.47 2.94
C ASN A 206 7.89 -15.75 2.57
N LYS A 207 7.55 -16.91 3.17
CA LYS A 207 8.13 -18.23 2.85
C LYS A 207 9.67 -18.30 2.69
N GLY A 208 10.44 -17.59 3.51
CA GLY A 208 11.92 -17.57 3.40
C GLY A 208 12.46 -16.81 2.17
N ILE A 209 11.58 -16.19 1.39
CA ILE A 209 11.89 -15.22 0.35
C ILE A 209 11.98 -13.85 1.02
N SER A 210 13.21 -13.40 1.28
CA SER A 210 13.46 -12.07 1.82
C SER A 210 13.80 -11.12 0.68
N LYS A 211 12.89 -10.20 0.35
CA LYS A 211 13.20 -9.08 -0.55
C LYS A 211 14.16 -8.14 0.18
N GLN A 212 15.27 -7.76 -0.45
CA GLN A 212 16.28 -6.97 0.23
C GLN A 212 16.03 -5.48 -0.01
N ARG A 213 15.24 -4.85 0.85
CA ARG A 213 14.95 -3.40 0.75
C ARG A 213 15.89 -2.52 1.59
N ASP A 214 16.77 -3.11 2.39
CA ASP A 214 17.69 -2.34 3.23
C ASP A 214 18.72 -1.61 2.35
N PRO A 215 18.65 -0.27 2.27
CA PRO A 215 19.63 0.49 1.52
C PRO A 215 20.98 0.56 2.24
N SER A 216 21.04 0.24 3.53
CA SER A 216 22.23 0.43 4.36
C SER A 216 23.43 -0.39 3.86
N ARG A 217 24.61 0.23 3.87
CA ARG A 217 25.88 -0.40 3.45
C ARG A 217 27.02 0.06 4.36
N GLY A 218 27.61 -0.87 5.11
CA GLY A 218 28.68 -0.54 6.06
C GLY A 218 28.17 0.42 7.14
N ASN A 219 28.82 1.57 7.30
CA ASN A 219 28.42 2.58 8.29
C ASN A 219 27.34 3.56 7.80
N LEU A 220 26.98 3.49 6.51
CA LEU A 220 25.86 4.25 5.95
C LEU A 220 24.56 3.53 6.34
N GLN A 221 23.95 3.98 7.43
CA GLN A 221 22.76 3.39 8.03
C GLN A 221 21.56 4.32 7.90
N PHE A 222 20.37 3.77 7.65
CA PHE A 222 19.13 4.52 7.50
C PHE A 222 18.14 4.20 8.63
N PRO A 223 17.39 5.19 9.13
CA PRO A 223 16.42 4.98 10.19
C PRO A 223 15.21 4.15 9.71
N PRO A 224 14.49 3.49 10.63
CA PRO A 224 13.24 2.82 10.28
C PRO A 224 12.14 3.84 9.99
N LEU A 225 11.31 3.55 8.99
CA LEU A 225 10.11 4.31 8.67
C LEU A 225 9.07 4.15 9.79
N GLN A 226 8.48 5.28 10.18
CA GLN A 226 7.47 5.37 11.22
C GLN A 226 6.29 6.18 10.70
N GLY A 227 5.07 5.74 11.00
CA GLY A 227 3.85 6.49 10.68
C GLY A 227 3.72 7.81 11.46
N GLY A 228 2.68 8.56 11.15
CA GLY A 228 2.35 9.85 11.74
C GLY A 228 3.30 10.96 11.28
N THR A 229 3.67 11.82 12.23
CA THR A 229 4.45 13.04 11.98
C THR A 229 5.75 12.80 11.22
N LEU A 230 6.52 11.76 11.58
CA LEU A 230 7.79 11.48 10.90
C LEU A 230 7.57 11.08 9.44
N HIS A 231 6.54 10.29 9.14
CA HIS A 231 6.17 9.96 7.77
C HIS A 231 5.82 11.21 6.97
N ALA A 232 4.99 12.09 7.53
CA ALA A 232 4.58 13.33 6.87
C ALA A 232 5.78 14.21 6.52
N GLN A 233 6.68 14.44 7.48
CA GLN A 233 7.88 15.24 7.29
C GLN A 233 8.80 14.67 6.21
N TRP A 234 9.04 13.36 6.23
CA TRP A 234 9.90 12.72 5.25
C TRP A 234 9.26 12.59 3.87
N ASN A 235 7.94 12.43 3.77
CA ASN A 235 7.24 12.46 2.49
C ASN A 235 7.34 13.86 1.84
N ILE A 236 7.07 14.92 2.60
CA ILE A 236 7.22 16.31 2.11
C ILE A 236 8.68 16.56 1.68
N ARG A 237 9.65 16.19 2.51
CA ARG A 237 11.07 16.37 2.21
C ARG A 237 11.50 15.60 0.96
N ALA A 238 11.15 14.31 0.85
CA ALA A 238 11.47 13.51 -0.32
C ALA A 238 10.86 14.11 -1.59
N SER A 239 9.61 14.57 -1.52
CA SER A 239 8.93 15.23 -2.64
C SER A 239 9.63 16.53 -3.05
N GLN A 240 10.03 17.37 -2.09
CA GLN A 240 10.78 18.60 -2.35
C GLN A 240 12.15 18.33 -2.97
N ILE A 241 12.87 17.32 -2.49
CA ILE A 241 14.18 16.92 -3.02
C ILE A 241 14.04 16.42 -4.47
N LEU A 242 13.07 15.55 -4.73
CA LEU A 242 12.83 15.01 -6.08
C LEU A 242 12.35 16.09 -7.06
N ALA A 243 11.50 17.02 -6.60
CA ALA A 243 11.13 18.18 -7.40
C ALA A 243 12.37 19.06 -7.71
N ALA A 244 13.27 19.27 -6.74
CA ALA A 244 14.50 20.02 -6.96
C ALA A 244 15.47 19.30 -7.92
N VAL A 245 15.55 17.97 -7.87
CA VAL A 245 16.31 17.15 -8.83
C VAL A 245 15.80 17.36 -10.25
N LEU A 246 14.47 17.32 -10.46
CA LEU A 246 13.86 17.53 -11.77
C LEU A 246 13.98 18.97 -12.26
N ALA A 247 13.98 19.95 -11.35
CA ALA A 247 14.12 21.37 -11.68
C ALA A 247 15.58 21.81 -11.92
N HIS A 248 16.57 20.99 -11.56
CA HIS A 248 17.99 21.31 -11.73
C HIS A 248 18.40 21.30 -13.23
N ASP A 249 19.32 22.18 -13.63
CA ASP A 249 19.73 22.34 -15.03
C ASP A 249 20.22 21.03 -15.68
N ASN A 250 20.90 20.18 -14.92
CA ASN A 250 21.35 18.86 -15.40
C ASN A 250 20.20 17.94 -15.86
N ALA A 251 19.00 18.11 -15.29
CA ALA A 251 17.83 17.29 -15.63
C ALA A 251 17.03 17.84 -16.83
N LYS A 252 17.38 19.00 -17.39
CA LYS A 252 16.60 19.66 -18.46
C LYS A 252 16.37 18.79 -19.69
N HIS A 253 17.34 17.94 -20.02
CA HIS A 253 17.30 17.01 -21.16
C HIS A 253 16.93 15.58 -20.76
N SER A 254 16.62 15.36 -19.47
CA SER A 254 16.19 14.05 -19.00
C SER A 254 14.87 13.64 -19.64
N GLY A 255 14.69 12.35 -19.89
CA GLY A 255 13.44 11.78 -20.36
C GLY A 255 12.27 12.11 -19.44
N PHE A 256 12.51 12.22 -18.13
CA PHE A 256 11.48 12.59 -17.14
C PHE A 256 10.87 13.98 -17.39
N ASN A 257 11.63 14.90 -17.97
CA ASN A 257 11.18 16.26 -18.26
C ASN A 257 10.63 16.43 -19.68
N GLN A 258 10.67 15.38 -20.50
CA GLN A 258 10.02 15.39 -21.81
C GLN A 258 8.56 14.98 -21.66
N ASP A 259 7.70 15.35 -22.61
CA ASP A 259 6.35 14.79 -22.68
C ASP A 259 6.41 13.40 -23.33
N ASP A 260 5.88 12.39 -22.65
CA ASP A 260 5.79 11.01 -23.15
C ASP A 260 4.36 10.64 -23.59
N GLY A 261 3.44 11.60 -23.60
CA GLY A 261 2.06 11.39 -24.02
C GLY A 261 1.20 10.61 -23.02
N THR A 262 1.76 10.21 -21.86
CA THR A 262 0.97 9.51 -20.82
C THR A 262 0.10 10.46 -20.00
N GLY A 263 0.43 11.76 -19.99
CA GLY A 263 -0.19 12.76 -19.11
C GLY A 263 0.37 12.74 -17.68
N SER A 264 1.36 11.90 -17.38
CA SER A 264 2.01 11.87 -16.06
C SER A 264 2.96 13.05 -15.86
N SER A 265 2.91 13.67 -14.67
CA SER A 265 3.88 14.71 -14.30
C SER A 265 5.31 14.16 -14.18
N PRO A 266 6.37 14.94 -14.43
CA PRO A 266 7.75 14.51 -14.26
C PRO A 266 8.02 13.86 -12.89
N LEU A 267 7.43 14.41 -11.82
CA LEU A 267 7.58 13.89 -10.47
C LEU A 267 6.96 12.50 -10.31
N ARG A 268 5.78 12.26 -10.89
CA ARG A 268 5.12 10.95 -10.85
C ARG A 268 5.92 9.88 -11.60
N ARG A 269 6.57 10.27 -12.69
CA ARG A 269 7.41 9.37 -13.50
C ARG A 269 8.68 8.97 -12.74
N LEU A 270 9.32 9.95 -12.10
CA LEU A 270 10.47 9.70 -11.22
C LEU A 270 10.11 8.81 -10.02
N GLU A 271 8.95 9.03 -9.40
CA GLU A 271 8.42 8.16 -8.35
C GLU A 271 8.22 6.72 -8.84
N ALA A 272 7.59 6.53 -10.00
CA ALA A 272 7.36 5.21 -10.57
C ALA A 272 8.67 4.45 -10.85
N ALA A 273 9.72 5.14 -11.32
CA ALA A 273 11.05 4.55 -11.46
C ALA A 273 11.64 4.10 -10.12
N LEU A 274 11.58 4.95 -9.09
CA LEU A 274 12.08 4.64 -7.74
C LEU A 274 11.31 3.45 -7.14
N PHE A 275 10.00 3.40 -7.35
CA PHE A 275 9.15 2.30 -6.91
C PHE A 275 9.55 0.96 -7.53
N MET A 276 9.88 0.93 -8.83
CA MET A 276 10.35 -0.28 -9.50
C MET A 276 11.71 -0.74 -8.98
N ILE A 277 12.68 0.17 -8.82
CA ILE A 277 14.01 -0.15 -8.28
C ILE A 277 13.91 -0.64 -6.82
N GLY A 278 13.10 0.04 -6.02
CA GLY A 278 12.93 -0.22 -4.59
C GLY A 278 12.22 -1.53 -4.24
N TYR A 279 11.79 -2.30 -5.24
CA TYR A 279 11.21 -3.62 -5.02
C TYR A 279 12.18 -4.57 -4.29
N ASP A 280 13.42 -4.68 -4.80
CA ASP A 280 14.50 -5.52 -4.25
C ASP A 280 15.87 -4.94 -4.67
N LEU A 281 16.67 -4.52 -3.71
CA LEU A 281 18.02 -3.96 -3.89
C LEU A 281 19.13 -5.03 -3.89
N GLY A 282 18.79 -6.30 -3.68
CA GLY A 282 19.74 -7.41 -3.55
C GLY A 282 20.23 -8.01 -4.86
N GLY A 283 19.86 -7.42 -6.01
CA GLY A 283 20.19 -7.96 -7.33
C GLY A 283 21.63 -7.76 -7.80
N ASP A 284 22.47 -7.07 -7.03
CA ASP A 284 23.91 -7.07 -7.25
C ASP A 284 24.50 -8.42 -6.79
N THR A 285 24.81 -9.27 -7.77
CA THR A 285 25.54 -10.55 -7.70
C THR A 285 24.76 -11.81 -7.31
N VAL A 286 24.67 -12.72 -8.28
CA VAL A 286 24.65 -14.17 -8.04
C VAL A 286 25.97 -14.54 -7.36
N THR A 287 26.08 -14.34 -6.05
CA THR A 287 27.05 -15.05 -5.22
C THR A 287 26.37 -15.61 -3.99
N ASN A 288 26.42 -16.94 -3.90
CA ASN A 288 25.93 -17.74 -2.78
C ASN A 288 26.42 -17.16 -1.45
N SER A 289 25.50 -16.60 -0.66
CA SER A 289 25.74 -16.30 0.76
C SER A 289 25.00 -17.31 1.60
N GLN A 290 25.74 -18.21 2.25
CA GLN A 290 25.24 -19.07 3.31
C GLN A 290 24.69 -18.24 4.49
N PRO A 291 23.72 -18.77 5.25
CA PRO A 291 23.15 -18.08 6.41
C PRO A 291 24.19 -17.92 7.52
N LYS A 292 24.39 -16.69 8.01
CA LYS A 292 25.18 -16.41 9.20
C LYS A 292 24.27 -16.17 10.40
N ALA A 293 24.74 -16.68 11.53
CA ALA A 293 24.01 -16.97 12.76
C ALA A 293 23.25 -15.79 13.39
N THR A 294 22.10 -16.16 13.93
CA THR A 294 21.24 -15.43 14.85
C THR A 294 21.99 -14.97 16.09
N SER A 295 21.99 -13.67 16.35
CA SER A 295 22.22 -13.12 17.70
C SER A 295 20.88 -12.70 18.30
N GLN A 296 20.58 -13.30 19.45
CA GLN A 296 19.42 -13.07 20.28
C GLN A 296 19.35 -11.61 20.74
N ASN A 297 18.19 -10.98 20.51
CA ASN A 297 17.63 -9.96 21.37
C ASN A 297 16.12 -10.22 21.45
N GLU A 298 15.77 -11.23 22.26
CA GLU A 298 14.44 -11.31 22.83
C GLU A 298 14.31 -10.20 23.86
N VAL A 299 13.52 -9.19 23.51
CA VAL A 299 12.46 -8.54 24.32
C VAL A 299 12.05 -7.29 23.52
N ILE A 300 10.75 -7.23 23.16
CA ILE A 300 10.04 -6.31 22.24
C ILE A 300 9.69 -6.98 20.89
N VAL A 301 8.90 -8.05 20.95
CA VAL A 301 8.21 -8.64 19.78
C VAL A 301 6.81 -9.07 20.22
N GLN A 302 5.87 -8.13 20.39
CA GLN A 302 4.46 -8.49 20.64
C GLN A 302 3.39 -7.68 19.88
N THR A 303 3.75 -6.85 18.89
CA THR A 303 2.75 -6.15 18.04
C THR A 303 3.06 -6.10 16.54
N LEU A 304 4.22 -6.60 16.08
CA LEU A 304 4.53 -6.65 14.65
C LEU A 304 3.68 -7.72 13.95
N GLY A 305 2.78 -7.27 13.06
CA GLY A 305 2.03 -8.12 12.13
C GLY A 305 0.56 -8.36 12.44
N TRP A 306 -0.05 -7.59 13.35
CA TRP A 306 -1.49 -7.63 13.62
C TRP A 306 -2.14 -6.28 13.28
N THR A 307 -3.28 -6.32 12.61
CA THR A 307 -4.11 -5.16 12.27
C THR A 307 -5.33 -5.09 13.18
N GLU A 308 -5.68 -3.89 13.61
CA GLU A 308 -6.94 -3.63 14.31
C GLU A 308 -8.13 -3.68 13.36
N GLY A 309 -9.12 -4.50 13.70
CA GLY A 309 -10.42 -4.56 13.06
C GLY A 309 -11.56 -4.30 14.05
N TRP A 310 -12.72 -3.89 13.55
CA TRP A 310 -13.92 -3.69 14.36
C TRP A 310 -15.09 -4.47 13.79
N THR A 311 -15.73 -5.28 14.63
CA THR A 311 -16.91 -6.05 14.20
C THR A 311 -18.04 -5.12 13.71
N PRO A 312 -18.78 -5.48 12.65
CA PRO A 312 -19.64 -4.52 11.97
C PRO A 312 -20.78 -3.99 12.86
N THR A 313 -21.42 -4.83 13.66
CA THR A 313 -22.60 -4.43 14.44
C THR A 313 -22.25 -3.83 15.79
N LYS A 314 -21.39 -4.50 16.57
CA LYS A 314 -21.10 -4.12 17.96
C LYS A 314 -19.87 -3.24 18.11
N ARG A 315 -19.16 -2.92 17.01
CA ARG A 315 -17.90 -2.17 17.01
C ARG A 315 -16.89 -2.71 18.01
N LYS A 316 -16.90 -4.03 18.26
CA LYS A 316 -15.91 -4.66 19.12
C LYS A 316 -14.59 -4.73 18.37
N ALA A 317 -13.56 -4.13 18.96
CA ALA A 317 -12.20 -4.23 18.47
C ALA A 317 -11.71 -5.69 18.54
N PHE A 318 -10.90 -6.07 17.56
CA PHE A 318 -10.15 -7.33 17.51
C PHE A 318 -8.88 -7.09 16.71
N LEU A 319 -7.91 -8.00 16.83
CA LEU A 319 -6.73 -8.00 15.98
C LEU A 319 -6.85 -9.11 14.95
N TYR A 320 -6.37 -8.87 13.74
CA TYR A 320 -6.30 -9.87 12.69
C TYR A 320 -5.00 -9.77 11.89
N ARG A 321 -4.65 -10.83 11.17
CA ARG A 321 -3.55 -10.82 10.22
C ARG A 321 -3.85 -11.68 9.02
N LEU A 322 -3.27 -11.29 7.89
CA LEU A 322 -3.28 -12.07 6.67
C LEU A 322 -2.11 -13.07 6.70
N THR A 323 -2.37 -14.25 6.14
CA THR A 323 -1.36 -15.32 5.96
C THR A 323 -1.54 -15.92 4.57
N ASP A 324 -0.55 -16.62 4.07
CA ASP A 324 -0.68 -17.37 2.83
C ASP A 324 -1.68 -18.54 2.92
N GLN A 325 -2.19 -18.87 4.12
CA GLN A 325 -3.16 -19.93 4.38
C GLN A 325 -4.57 -19.40 4.67
N GLY A 326 -4.79 -18.09 4.60
CA GLY A 326 -6.07 -17.43 4.91
C GLY A 326 -5.91 -16.36 5.99
N PHE A 327 -6.88 -16.26 6.90
CA PHE A 327 -6.89 -15.21 7.94
C PHE A 327 -6.71 -15.79 9.34
N GLU A 328 -6.08 -15.02 10.22
CA GLU A 328 -6.05 -15.30 11.65
C GLU A 328 -6.59 -14.11 12.45
N THR A 329 -7.30 -14.37 13.54
CA THR A 329 -7.74 -13.34 14.49
C THR A 329 -7.30 -13.66 15.90
N GLN A 330 -6.99 -12.62 16.67
CA GLN A 330 -6.57 -12.73 18.06
C GLN A 330 -7.74 -12.35 18.99
N GLY A 331 -8.14 -13.32 19.81
CA GLY A 331 -9.03 -13.11 20.96
C GLY A 331 -8.41 -13.73 22.22
N LYS A 332 -9.19 -14.52 22.96
CA LYS A 332 -8.62 -15.39 24.03
C LYS A 332 -7.70 -16.48 23.48
N SER A 333 -7.91 -16.85 22.22
CA SER A 333 -7.11 -17.78 21.42
C SER A 333 -7.06 -17.29 19.98
N ILE A 334 -6.12 -17.81 19.19
CA ILE A 334 -6.08 -17.56 17.74
C ILE A 334 -7.22 -18.34 17.08
N THR A 335 -8.04 -17.65 16.29
CA THR A 335 -9.04 -18.28 15.41
C THR A 335 -8.54 -18.19 13.98
N ARG A 336 -8.58 -19.30 13.25
CA ARG A 336 -8.09 -19.41 11.87
C ARG A 336 -9.26 -19.55 10.90
N TYR A 337 -9.15 -18.86 9.78
CA TYR A 337 -10.07 -18.93 8.64
C TYR A 337 -9.25 -19.46 7.45
N PRO A 338 -9.25 -20.78 7.20
CA PRO A 338 -8.51 -21.36 6.09
C PRO A 338 -9.01 -20.83 4.74
N LEU A 339 -8.12 -20.71 3.76
CA LEU A 339 -8.46 -20.30 2.38
C LEU A 339 -9.68 -21.02 1.83
N GLN A 340 -9.75 -22.34 1.97
CA GLN A 340 -10.88 -23.15 1.53
C GLN A 340 -12.21 -22.66 2.14
N VAL A 341 -12.24 -22.38 3.44
CA VAL A 341 -13.44 -21.90 4.13
C VAL A 341 -13.85 -20.52 3.64
N ILE A 342 -12.88 -19.63 3.40
CA ILE A 342 -13.13 -18.29 2.86
C ILE A 342 -13.72 -18.41 1.44
N ASN A 343 -13.08 -19.16 0.56
CA ASN A 343 -13.54 -19.40 -0.80
C ASN A 343 -14.93 -20.05 -0.82
N ASP A 344 -15.21 -21.04 0.02
CA ASP A 344 -16.53 -21.67 0.10
C ASP A 344 -17.60 -20.69 0.59
N THR A 345 -17.25 -19.80 1.52
CA THR A 345 -18.13 -18.71 1.98
C THR A 345 -18.45 -17.74 0.83
N LEU A 346 -17.44 -17.28 0.10
CA LEU A 346 -17.60 -16.34 -1.03
C LEU A 346 -18.40 -16.98 -2.18
N ASN A 347 -18.12 -18.23 -2.52
CA ASN A 347 -18.86 -18.96 -3.55
C ASN A 347 -20.31 -19.21 -3.15
N TYR A 348 -20.60 -19.45 -1.87
CA TYR A 348 -21.97 -19.51 -1.37
C TYR A 348 -22.69 -18.17 -1.58
N LEU A 349 -22.09 -17.06 -1.15
CA LEU A 349 -22.65 -15.72 -1.32
C LEU A 349 -22.88 -15.38 -2.79
N CYS A 350 -21.92 -15.70 -3.67
CA CYS A 350 -22.05 -15.45 -5.10
C CYS A 350 -23.18 -16.26 -5.73
N ARG A 351 -23.38 -17.53 -5.33
CA ARG A 351 -24.50 -18.34 -5.83
C ARG A 351 -25.86 -17.83 -5.36
N GLN A 352 -25.95 -17.35 -4.11
CA GLN A 352 -27.22 -16.90 -3.53
C GLN A 352 -27.59 -15.49 -3.94
N PHE A 353 -26.62 -14.58 -4.02
CA PHE A 353 -26.87 -13.15 -4.18
C PHE A 353 -26.30 -12.57 -5.48
N GLY A 354 -25.28 -13.20 -6.09
CA GLY A 354 -24.57 -12.65 -7.25
C GLY A 354 -24.03 -11.25 -6.94
N ARG A 355 -24.51 -10.24 -7.68
CA ARG A 355 -24.21 -8.80 -7.46
C ARG A 355 -25.20 -8.11 -6.49
N GLY A 356 -26.17 -8.85 -5.96
CA GLY A 356 -27.16 -8.38 -5.01
C GLY A 356 -26.61 -8.17 -3.60
N GLN A 357 -27.39 -7.47 -2.77
CA GLN A 357 -27.03 -7.18 -1.39
C GLN A 357 -27.33 -8.36 -0.45
N PHE A 358 -26.49 -8.56 0.56
CA PHE A 358 -26.68 -9.58 1.61
C PHE A 358 -26.42 -9.03 3.02
N PRO A 359 -27.10 -9.55 4.04
CA PRO A 359 -26.95 -9.15 5.43
C PRO A 359 -25.84 -9.95 6.16
N LEU A 360 -25.60 -9.58 7.42
CA LEU A 360 -24.63 -10.27 8.28
C LEU A 360 -25.11 -11.70 8.66
N ALA A 361 -26.40 -11.85 8.95
CA ALA A 361 -27.06 -13.13 9.25
C ALA A 361 -26.28 -14.09 10.17
N ASN A 362 -25.82 -13.62 11.34
CA ASN A 362 -24.89 -14.37 12.20
C ASN A 362 -25.45 -14.75 13.59
N SER A 363 -26.78 -14.97 13.68
CA SER A 363 -27.41 -15.38 14.93
C SER A 363 -26.83 -16.71 15.43
N ALA A 364 -26.34 -16.72 16.68
CA ALA A 364 -25.75 -17.91 17.29
C ALA A 364 -26.74 -19.07 17.41
N ASP A 365 -28.02 -18.75 17.58
CA ASP A 365 -29.10 -19.72 17.74
C ASP A 365 -29.88 -19.90 16.43
N GLY A 366 -30.12 -18.80 15.71
CA GLY A 366 -30.96 -18.81 14.52
C GLY A 366 -30.31 -19.46 13.31
N VAL A 367 -28.99 -19.34 13.13
CA VAL A 367 -28.31 -19.96 11.98
C VAL A 367 -28.26 -21.49 12.12
N PRO A 368 -27.86 -22.08 13.26
CA PRO A 368 -27.93 -23.53 13.44
C PRO A 368 -29.37 -24.07 13.39
N ALA A 369 -30.35 -23.29 13.85
CA ALA A 369 -31.78 -23.65 13.80
C ALA A 369 -32.41 -23.48 12.41
N GLY A 370 -31.71 -22.90 11.44
CA GLY A 370 -32.25 -22.62 10.09
C GLY A 370 -33.36 -21.56 10.06
N THR A 371 -33.41 -20.67 11.06
CA THR A 371 -34.41 -19.60 11.18
C THR A 371 -33.88 -18.21 10.85
N SER A 372 -32.56 -18.08 10.62
CA SER A 372 -31.96 -16.83 10.14
C SER A 372 -32.14 -16.68 8.63
N GLU A 373 -32.24 -15.43 8.18
CA GLU A 373 -32.13 -15.09 6.76
C GLU A 373 -30.77 -15.55 6.20
N GLU A 374 -30.69 -15.71 4.88
CA GLU A 374 -29.42 -16.02 4.20
C GLU A 374 -28.48 -14.80 4.24
N GLY A 375 -27.19 -15.05 4.43
CA GLY A 375 -26.17 -14.01 4.44
C GLY A 375 -24.78 -14.57 4.77
N ILE A 376 -23.83 -13.71 5.15
CA ILE A 376 -22.44 -14.15 5.38
C ILE A 376 -22.32 -15.13 6.56
N GLY A 377 -23.15 -15.00 7.60
CA GLY A 377 -23.14 -15.93 8.72
C GLY A 377 -23.68 -17.32 8.37
N THR A 378 -24.72 -17.44 7.55
CA THR A 378 -25.20 -18.75 7.04
C THR A 378 -24.18 -19.35 6.07
N ALA A 379 -23.61 -18.54 5.18
CA ALA A 379 -22.57 -18.93 4.23
C ALA A 379 -21.34 -19.53 4.95
N TYR A 380 -20.81 -18.81 5.95
CA TYR A 380 -19.68 -19.26 6.75
C TYR A 380 -20.00 -20.56 7.51
N TYR A 381 -21.21 -20.67 8.06
CA TYR A 381 -21.64 -21.88 8.77
C TYR A 381 -21.70 -23.11 7.87
N GLN A 382 -22.11 -22.97 6.61
CA GLN A 382 -22.05 -24.05 5.62
C GLN A 382 -20.59 -24.39 5.27
N ALA A 383 -19.73 -23.39 5.05
CA ALA A 383 -18.32 -23.57 4.67
C ALA A 383 -17.50 -24.34 5.73
N ILE A 384 -17.84 -24.20 7.01
CA ILE A 384 -17.20 -24.96 8.11
C ILE A 384 -17.87 -26.30 8.41
N ASN A 385 -18.68 -26.83 7.48
CA ASN A 385 -19.45 -28.07 7.63
C ASN A 385 -20.35 -28.10 8.87
N ARG A 386 -20.85 -26.94 9.31
CA ARG A 386 -21.73 -26.79 10.49
C ARG A 386 -21.08 -27.19 11.83
N GLN A 387 -19.75 -27.27 11.88
CA GLN A 387 -19.01 -27.83 13.03
C GLN A 387 -18.65 -26.83 14.14
N GLN A 388 -18.80 -25.50 13.95
CA GLN A 388 -18.38 -24.48 14.95
C GLN A 388 -19.40 -23.35 15.18
N ARG A 389 -19.06 -22.43 16.10
CA ARG A 389 -19.82 -21.24 16.51
C ARG A 389 -19.89 -20.18 15.39
N VAL A 390 -21.11 -19.86 14.99
CA VAL A 390 -21.47 -18.87 13.95
C VAL A 390 -21.01 -17.42 14.22
N PRO A 391 -20.95 -16.89 15.48
CA PRO A 391 -20.59 -15.48 15.72
C PRO A 391 -19.21 -15.04 15.19
N GLU A 392 -18.30 -15.98 14.94
CA GLU A 392 -16.99 -15.71 14.34
C GLU A 392 -17.08 -15.19 12.89
N SER A 393 -18.23 -15.33 12.23
CA SER A 393 -18.49 -14.71 10.92
C SER A 393 -18.51 -13.17 10.97
N SER A 394 -18.71 -12.57 12.15
CA SER A 394 -18.64 -11.11 12.30
C SER A 394 -17.22 -10.56 12.12
N ARG A 395 -16.20 -11.32 12.54
CA ARG A 395 -14.80 -10.96 12.31
C ARG A 395 -14.42 -11.23 10.86
N LEU A 396 -14.86 -12.36 10.29
CA LEU A 396 -14.66 -12.64 8.86
C LEU A 396 -15.27 -11.54 7.98
N ALA A 397 -16.50 -11.11 8.26
CA ALA A 397 -17.15 -10.02 7.55
C ALA A 397 -16.35 -8.71 7.66
N ALA A 398 -15.87 -8.36 8.86
CA ALA A 398 -15.04 -7.18 9.04
C ALA A 398 -13.71 -7.27 8.27
N ILE A 399 -13.05 -8.43 8.23
CA ILE A 399 -11.82 -8.63 7.45
C ILE A 399 -12.14 -8.49 5.95
N LEU A 400 -13.14 -9.19 5.44
CA LEU A 400 -13.51 -9.11 4.02
C LEU A 400 -13.93 -7.68 3.60
N GLU A 401 -14.58 -6.93 4.50
CA GLU A 401 -14.89 -5.52 4.28
C GLU A 401 -13.62 -4.68 4.24
N ASP A 402 -12.70 -4.90 5.19
CA ASP A 402 -11.42 -4.19 5.25
C ASP A 402 -10.51 -4.51 4.06
N LEU A 403 -10.61 -5.69 3.46
CA LEU A 403 -9.88 -6.04 2.22
C LEU A 403 -10.57 -5.51 0.94
N GLY A 404 -11.77 -4.94 1.06
CA GLY A 404 -12.59 -4.46 -0.07
C GLY A 404 -13.29 -5.57 -0.86
N VAL A 405 -13.21 -6.83 -0.42
CA VAL A 405 -13.86 -8.01 -1.05
C VAL A 405 -15.37 -7.92 -0.92
N ILE A 406 -15.85 -7.32 0.16
CA ILE A 406 -17.26 -6.93 0.31
C ILE A 406 -17.36 -5.44 0.57
N GLN A 407 -18.36 -4.78 0.00
CA GLN A 407 -18.54 -3.33 0.13
C GLN A 407 -19.84 -2.99 0.84
N LEU A 408 -19.77 -2.15 1.86
CA LEU A 408 -20.93 -1.72 2.63
C LEU A 408 -21.81 -0.77 1.78
N VAL A 409 -23.06 -1.18 1.51
CA VAL A 409 -24.00 -0.39 0.70
C VAL A 409 -25.11 0.27 1.51
N SER A 410 -25.35 -0.18 2.75
CA SER A 410 -26.36 0.42 3.65
C SER A 410 -25.87 0.45 5.09
N ARG A 411 -25.97 1.62 5.76
CA ARG A 411 -25.55 1.79 7.16
C ARG A 411 -26.64 1.47 8.19
N GLY A 412 -27.93 1.58 7.82
CA GLY A 412 -29.06 1.38 8.74
C GLY A 412 -29.21 -0.08 9.15
N LYS A 413 -29.59 -0.94 8.21
CA LYS A 413 -29.35 -2.38 8.31
C LYS A 413 -28.10 -2.66 7.49
N LYS A 414 -27.00 -3.05 8.13
CA LYS A 414 -25.73 -3.31 7.42
C LYS A 414 -25.93 -4.40 6.37
N HIS A 415 -25.75 -4.01 5.11
CA HIS A 415 -25.76 -4.88 3.95
C HIS A 415 -24.51 -4.64 3.12
N TRP A 416 -24.04 -5.70 2.50
CA TRP A 416 -22.87 -5.67 1.63
C TRP A 416 -23.19 -6.23 0.25
N VAL A 417 -22.36 -5.88 -0.71
CA VAL A 417 -22.28 -6.52 -2.02
C VAL A 417 -20.89 -7.15 -2.20
N LEU A 418 -20.79 -8.20 -3.02
CA LEU A 418 -19.50 -8.78 -3.39
C LEU A 418 -18.79 -7.88 -4.41
N ASN A 419 -17.51 -7.62 -4.18
CA ASN A 419 -16.64 -7.00 -5.15
C ASN A 419 -16.00 -8.08 -6.04
N LEU A 420 -16.73 -8.49 -7.08
CA LEU A 420 -16.29 -9.55 -7.99
C LEU A 420 -15.07 -9.16 -8.82
N GLU A 421 -14.77 -7.86 -8.94
CA GLU A 421 -13.63 -7.35 -9.71
C GLU A 421 -12.29 -7.56 -8.99
N LEU A 422 -12.31 -7.89 -7.69
CA LEU A 422 -11.13 -8.23 -6.90
C LEU A 422 -10.86 -9.73 -6.78
N LEU A 423 -11.78 -10.56 -7.27
CA LEU A 423 -11.71 -12.01 -7.12
C LEU A 423 -11.48 -12.64 -8.48
N ASP A 424 -10.49 -13.52 -8.56
CA ASP A 424 -10.28 -14.35 -9.74
C ASP A 424 -11.19 -15.57 -9.70
N ALA A 425 -11.39 -16.20 -10.85
CA ALA A 425 -12.01 -17.51 -10.95
C ALA A 425 -10.91 -18.57 -11.08
N ASN A 426 -11.00 -19.63 -10.28
CA ASN A 426 -10.12 -20.79 -10.46
C ASN A 426 -10.46 -21.58 -11.74
N ASP A 427 -9.67 -22.62 -12.04
CA ASP A 427 -9.85 -23.49 -13.22
C ASP A 427 -11.26 -24.12 -13.36
N LYS A 428 -12.05 -24.12 -12.28
CA LYS A 428 -13.42 -24.65 -12.22
C LYS A 428 -14.50 -23.56 -12.29
N GLY A 429 -14.12 -22.31 -12.50
CA GLY A 429 -15.02 -21.16 -12.55
C GLY A 429 -15.56 -20.70 -11.19
N ALA A 430 -14.98 -21.17 -10.09
CA ALA A 430 -15.36 -20.76 -8.73
C ALA A 430 -14.48 -19.60 -8.27
N LEU A 431 -15.05 -18.70 -7.46
CA LEU A 431 -14.33 -17.55 -6.90
C LEU A 431 -13.15 -18.02 -6.05
N ASP A 432 -12.02 -17.34 -6.21
CA ASP A 432 -10.78 -17.59 -5.48
C ASP A 432 -10.15 -16.28 -4.98
N ILE A 433 -9.96 -16.20 -3.65
CA ILE A 433 -9.33 -15.05 -2.99
C ILE A 433 -7.81 -15.17 -2.90
N GLU A 434 -7.22 -16.34 -3.18
CA GLU A 434 -5.78 -16.55 -3.02
C GLU A 434 -4.93 -15.55 -3.82
N PRO A 435 -5.21 -15.25 -5.11
CA PRO A 435 -4.43 -14.26 -5.86
C PRO A 435 -4.45 -12.87 -5.23
N LEU A 436 -5.63 -12.42 -4.77
CA LEU A 436 -5.76 -11.16 -4.03
C LEU A 436 -4.94 -11.20 -2.74
N LEU A 437 -5.04 -12.28 -1.96
CA LEU A 437 -4.34 -12.41 -0.69
C LEU A 437 -2.82 -12.36 -0.87
N LEU A 438 -2.30 -13.05 -1.89
CA LEU A 438 -0.88 -13.02 -2.24
C LEU A 438 -0.44 -11.61 -2.65
N ARG A 439 -1.27 -10.90 -3.43
CA ARG A 439 -1.01 -9.50 -3.80
C ARG A 439 -0.99 -8.59 -2.58
N LEU A 440 -1.98 -8.71 -1.68
CA LEU A 440 -2.06 -7.88 -0.47
C LEU A 440 -0.92 -8.18 0.51
N LEU A 441 -0.46 -9.42 0.62
CA LEU A 441 0.74 -9.73 1.39
C LEU A 441 2.01 -9.11 0.79
N GLU A 442 2.03 -8.89 -0.53
CA GLU A 442 3.09 -8.18 -1.23
C GLU A 442 2.99 -6.65 -1.09
N ASP A 443 1.77 -6.12 -1.07
CA ASP A 443 1.46 -4.70 -0.91
C ASP A 443 1.55 -4.23 0.54
N GLU A 444 1.18 -5.05 1.53
CA GLU A 444 1.43 -4.81 2.96
C GLU A 444 2.91 -4.85 3.33
N ALA A 445 3.78 -5.43 2.51
CA ALA A 445 5.21 -5.25 2.70
C ALA A 445 5.65 -3.79 2.44
N GLN A 446 4.77 -2.96 1.87
CA GLN A 446 5.04 -1.57 1.48
C GLN A 446 4.56 -0.56 2.51
N ASP A 447 3.65 -0.99 3.40
CA ASP A 447 3.06 -0.28 4.54
C ASP A 447 3.64 -0.74 5.88
#